data_AF-A0A7W0T5K5-F1
#
_entry.id   AF-A0A7W0T5K5-F1
#
_cell.length_a   1.000
_cell.length_b   1.000
_cell.length_c   1.000
_cell.angle_alpha   90.00
_cell.angle_beta   90.00
_cell.angle_gamma   90.00
#
_symmetry.space_group_name_H-M   'P 1'
#
loop_
_entity.id
_entity.type
_entity.pdbx_description
1 polymer ?
#
loop_
_entity_poly.entity_id
_entity_poly.type
_entity_poly.pdbx_seq_one_letter_code
_entity_poly.pdbx_strand_id
1 'polypeptide(L)'
;MQLVGVPIRDDDVRELVDALWVGGFEDVAHKLEHAIAMETKVLALTIPDREGILRVLDDPPETVAELRGVLVQEHGDLCDIPDPRSQAKSA
;
A
#
# COMPACT_ATOMS: atom_id res chain seq x y z
N MET A 1 -12.75 -3.30 5.33
CA MET A 1 -11.58 -3.73 6.15
C MET A 1 -10.90 -2.54 6.84
N GLN A 2 -10.20 -2.71 7.97
CA GLN A 2 -9.33 -1.67 8.55
C GLN A 2 -7.84 -1.91 8.22
N LEU A 3 -7.17 -0.89 7.68
CA LEU A 3 -5.74 -0.84 7.37
C LEU A 3 -5.11 0.32 8.17
N VAL A 4 -4.09 0.06 9.00
CA VAL A 4 -3.44 1.08 9.86
C VAL A 4 -4.43 1.99 10.62
N GLY A 5 -5.55 1.41 11.07
CA GLY A 5 -6.60 2.16 11.78
C GLY A 5 -7.57 2.94 10.89
N VAL A 6 -7.34 2.98 9.58
CA VAL A 6 -8.25 3.60 8.59
C VAL A 6 -9.24 2.56 8.09
N PRO A 7 -10.56 2.81 8.19
CA PRO A 7 -11.56 1.95 7.56
C PRO A 7 -11.58 2.18 6.04
N ILE A 8 -11.32 1.13 5.28
CA ILE A 8 -11.32 1.13 3.81
C ILE A 8 -12.42 0.18 3.33
N ARG A 9 -13.19 0.58 2.30
CA ARG A 9 -14.22 -0.29 1.74
C ARG A 9 -13.56 -1.38 0.91
N ASP A 10 -14.20 -2.53 0.83
CA ASP A 10 -13.61 -3.67 0.12
C ASP A 10 -13.43 -3.39 -1.39
N ASP A 11 -14.26 -2.51 -1.98
CA ASP A 11 -14.09 -2.02 -3.36
C ASP A 11 -12.80 -1.18 -3.50
N ASP A 12 -12.53 -0.28 -2.56
CA ASP A 12 -11.31 0.53 -2.56
C ASP A 12 -10.06 -0.33 -2.29
N VAL A 13 -10.19 -1.39 -1.47
CA VAL A 13 -9.11 -2.38 -1.28
C VAL A 13 -8.83 -3.14 -2.57
N ARG A 14 -9.84 -3.46 -3.39
CA ARG A 14 -9.63 -4.10 -4.70
C ARG A 14 -8.89 -3.18 -5.67
N GLU A 15 -9.26 -1.89 -5.73
CA GLU A 15 -8.52 -0.91 -6.53
C GLU A 15 -7.06 -0.79 -6.07
N LEU A 16 -6.81 -0.83 -4.76
CA LEU A 16 -5.46 -0.86 -4.21
C LEU A 16 -4.70 -2.14 -4.59
N VAL A 17 -5.37 -3.30 -4.58
CA VAL A 17 -4.79 -4.58 -5.03
C VAL A 17 -4.35 -4.47 -6.50
N ASP A 18 -5.20 -3.93 -7.38
CA ASP A 18 -4.87 -3.74 -8.79
C ASP A 18 -3.66 -2.81 -8.96
N ALA A 19 -3.60 -1.70 -8.20
CA ALA A 19 -2.45 -0.80 -8.19
C ALA A 19 -1.16 -1.50 -7.70
N LEU A 20 -1.25 -2.36 -6.69
CA LEU A 20 -0.12 -3.15 -6.19
C LEU A 20 0.38 -4.18 -7.20
N TRP A 21 -0.53 -4.81 -7.96
CA TRP A 21 -0.17 -5.69 -9.07
C TRP A 21 0.60 -4.94 -10.16
N VAL A 22 0.09 -3.79 -10.61
CA VAL A 22 0.78 -2.94 -11.61
C VAL A 22 2.11 -2.41 -11.07
N GLY A 23 2.17 -2.10 -9.78
CA GLY A 23 3.35 -1.62 -9.08
C GLY A 23 4.42 -2.69 -8.83
N GLY A 24 4.12 -3.97 -9.01
CA GLY A 24 5.02 -5.09 -8.73
C GLY A 24 5.16 -5.45 -7.25
N PHE A 25 4.17 -5.12 -6.43
CA PHE A 25 4.10 -5.44 -4.99
C PHE A 25 3.15 -6.61 -4.73
N GLU A 26 3.40 -7.72 -5.43
CA GLU A 26 2.52 -8.91 -5.49
C GLU A 26 2.25 -9.52 -4.11
N ASP A 27 3.26 -9.55 -3.22
CA ASP A 27 3.13 -10.08 -1.86
C ASP A 27 2.08 -9.30 -1.05
N VAL A 28 2.03 -7.98 -1.22
CA VAL A 28 1.06 -7.12 -0.52
C VAL A 28 -0.31 -7.26 -1.16
N ALA A 29 -0.37 -7.34 -2.48
CA ALA A 29 -1.60 -7.56 -3.23
C ALA A 29 -2.28 -8.87 -2.78
N HIS A 30 -1.53 -9.98 -2.73
CA HIS A 30 -2.03 -11.27 -2.28
C HIS A 30 -2.50 -11.26 -0.82
N LYS A 31 -1.79 -10.56 0.08
CA LYS A 31 -2.25 -10.41 1.47
C LYS A 31 -3.60 -9.70 1.54
N LEU A 32 -3.80 -8.64 0.76
CA LEU A 32 -5.06 -7.90 0.74
C LEU A 32 -6.20 -8.72 0.10
N GLU A 33 -5.95 -9.41 -1.00
CA GLU A 33 -6.91 -10.34 -1.62
C GLU A 33 -7.34 -11.43 -0.63
N HIS A 34 -6.37 -12.05 0.04
CA HIS A 34 -6.64 -13.08 1.03
C HIS A 34 -7.45 -12.51 2.20
N ALA A 35 -7.12 -11.31 2.65
CA ALA A 35 -7.84 -10.65 3.72
C ALA A 35 -9.30 -10.33 3.33
N ILE A 36 -9.58 -9.94 2.08
CA ILE A 36 -10.94 -9.79 1.55
C ILE A 36 -11.67 -11.14 1.55
N ALA A 37 -11.04 -12.18 1.00
CA ALA A 37 -11.63 -13.52 0.90
C ALA A 37 -11.97 -14.12 2.28
N MET A 38 -11.20 -13.77 3.30
CA MET A 38 -11.39 -14.19 4.69
C MET A 38 -12.29 -13.23 5.50
N GLU A 39 -12.87 -12.20 4.88
CA GLU A 39 -13.67 -11.16 5.54
C GLU A 39 -12.95 -10.54 6.75
N THR A 40 -11.64 -10.35 6.61
CA THR A 40 -10.76 -9.86 7.67
C THR A 40 -11.15 -8.43 8.04
N LYS A 41 -11.52 -8.23 9.30
CA LYS A 41 -11.96 -6.92 9.80
C LYS A 41 -10.80 -5.94 9.99
N VAL A 42 -9.65 -6.44 10.45
CA VAL A 42 -8.44 -5.65 10.74
C VAL A 42 -7.24 -6.42 10.17
N LEU A 43 -6.51 -5.80 9.24
CA LEU A 43 -5.29 -6.38 8.70
C LEU A 43 -4.08 -5.64 9.25
N ALA A 44 -3.23 -6.37 9.98
CA ALA A 44 -1.96 -5.83 10.46
C ALA A 44 -0.95 -5.77 9.30
N LEU A 45 -0.57 -4.55 8.92
CA LEU A 45 0.43 -4.32 7.88
C LEU A 45 1.82 -4.16 8.50
N THR A 46 2.80 -4.90 7.96
CA THR A 46 4.21 -4.73 8.32
C THR A 46 4.80 -3.47 7.68
N ILE A 47 5.99 -3.04 8.12
CA ILE A 47 6.66 -1.87 7.54
C ILE A 47 6.87 -2.02 6.01
N PRO A 48 7.37 -3.15 5.48
CA PRO A 48 7.46 -3.35 4.03
C PRO A 48 6.12 -3.29 3.30
N ASP A 49 5.04 -3.79 3.91
CA ASP A 49 3.70 -3.74 3.31
C ASP A 49 3.23 -2.29 3.15
N ARG A 50 3.45 -1.48 4.20
CA ARG A 50 3.10 -0.06 4.23
C ARG A 50 3.89 0.75 3.21
N GLU A 51 5.18 0.47 3.07
CA GLU A 51 6.00 1.11 2.03
C GLU A 51 5.55 0.73 0.61
N GLY A 52 5.19 -0.54 0.38
CA GLY A 52 4.67 -0.98 -0.91
C GLY A 52 3.37 -0.25 -1.27
N ILE A 53 2.46 -0.11 -0.30
CA ILE A 53 1.23 0.67 -0.44
C ILE A 53 1.55 2.13 -0.73
N LEU A 54 2.45 2.77 0.04
CA LEU A 54 2.84 4.16 -0.21
C LEU A 54 3.41 4.39 -1.62
N ARG A 55 4.22 3.46 -2.13
CA ARG A 55 4.84 3.57 -3.47
C ARG A 55 3.82 3.49 -4.61
N VAL A 56 2.70 2.80 -4.43
CA VAL A 56 1.63 2.77 -5.45
C VAL A 56 0.62 3.91 -5.28
N LEU A 57 0.61 4.55 -4.11
CA LEU A 57 -0.20 5.73 -3.80
C LEU A 57 0.51 7.06 -4.15
N ASP A 58 1.57 7.04 -4.96
CA ASP A 58 2.20 8.26 -5.49
C ASP A 58 1.27 8.97 -6.51
N ASP A 59 0.44 8.20 -7.23
CA ASP A 59 -0.72 8.66 -8.02
C ASP A 59 -2.01 7.95 -7.53
N PRO A 60 -2.55 8.35 -6.36
CA PRO A 60 -3.56 7.57 -5.66
C PRO A 60 -4.96 7.74 -6.27
N PRO A 61 -5.79 6.69 -6.29
CA PRO A 61 -7.24 6.86 -6.36
C PRO A 61 -7.71 7.77 -5.21
N GLU A 62 -8.61 8.72 -5.47
CA GLU A 62 -9.11 9.66 -4.44
C GLU A 62 -9.70 8.93 -3.21
N THR A 63 -10.20 7.71 -3.41
CA THR A 63 -10.82 6.85 -2.40
C THR A 63 -9.86 6.37 -1.31
N VAL A 64 -8.55 6.38 -1.56
CA VAL A 64 -7.50 5.93 -0.63
C VAL A 64 -6.57 7.06 -0.16
N ALA A 65 -6.96 8.32 -0.39
CA ALA A 65 -6.19 9.49 0.03
C ALA A 65 -6.01 9.57 1.56
N GLU A 66 -7.01 9.16 2.34
CA GLU A 66 -6.93 9.13 3.81
C GLU A 66 -5.91 8.09 4.30
N LEU A 67 -5.87 6.91 3.66
CA LEU A 67 -4.87 5.87 3.94
C LEU A 67 -3.45 6.40 3.67
N ARG A 68 -3.26 7.09 2.54
CA ARG A 68 -1.98 7.74 2.22
C ARG A 68 -1.58 8.74 3.30
N GLY A 69 -2.51 9.57 3.76
CA GLY A 69 -2.25 10.56 4.82
C GLY A 69 -1.74 9.94 6.12
N VAL A 70 -2.39 8.87 6.59
CA VAL A 70 -1.97 8.14 7.79
C VAL A 70 -0.61 7.47 7.57
N LEU A 71 -0.41 6.80 6.44
CA LEU A 71 0.86 6.14 6.14
C LEU A 71 2.02 7.14 6.02
N VAL A 72 1.81 8.32 5.42
CA VAL A 72 2.81 9.38 5.35
C VAL A 72 3.08 9.97 6.74
N GLN A 73 2.09 10.07 7.63
CA GLN A 73 2.32 10.54 9.00
C GLN A 73 3.11 9.53 9.84
N GLU A 74 2.84 8.24 9.67
CA GLU A 74 3.57 7.16 10.36
C GLU A 74 4.99 6.93 9.81
N HIS A 75 5.23 7.24 8.53
CA HIS A 75 6.49 6.97 7.83
C HIS A 75 7.21 8.23 7.31
N GLY A 76 6.78 9.42 7.72
CA GLY A 76 7.16 10.72 7.14
C GLY A 76 8.64 11.10 7.22
N ASP A 77 9.46 10.31 7.91
CA ASP A 77 10.92 10.46 7.91
C ASP A 77 11.62 9.75 6.72
N LEU A 78 10.88 9.01 5.87
CA LEU A 78 11.43 8.26 4.73
C LEU A 78 11.50 9.03 3.41
N CYS A 79 11.33 10.36 3.42
CA CYS A 79 11.54 11.21 2.24
C CYS A 79 12.95 11.14 1.62
N ASP A 80 13.86 10.33 2.18
CA ASP A 80 15.23 10.09 1.70
C ASP A 80 15.51 8.62 1.29
N ILE A 81 14.50 7.76 1.07
CA ILE A 81 14.77 6.43 0.49
C ILE A 81 14.81 6.52 -1.04
N PRO A 82 15.99 6.40 -1.69
CA PRO A 82 16.08 6.36 -3.14
C PRO A 82 15.33 5.16 -3.71
N ASP A 83 14.56 5.38 -4.77
CA ASP A 83 13.88 4.34 -5.53
C ASP A 83 14.88 3.26 -5.97
N PRO A 84 14.69 1.97 -5.59
CA PRO A 84 15.60 0.90 -5.98
C PRO A 84 15.66 0.67 -7.50
N ARG A 85 14.66 1.13 -8.27
CA ARG A 85 14.69 1.12 -9.75
C ARG A 85 15.62 2.18 -10.33
N SER A 86 15.91 3.23 -9.56
CA SER A 86 16.86 4.28 -9.96
C SER A 86 18.33 3.84 -9.85
N GLN A 87 18.62 2.75 -9.14
CA GLN A 87 19.98 2.22 -9.00
C GLN A 87 20.40 1.23 -10.12
N ALA A 88 19.50 0.89 -11.04
CA ALA A 88 19.77 -0.06 -12.13
C ALA A 88 20.20 0.63 -13.44
N LYS A 89 21.09 1.64 -13.40
CA LYS A 89 21.78 2.19 -14.59
C LYS A 89 23.16 2.77 -14.22
N SER A 90 24.12 1.92 -13.86
CA SER A 90 25.57 2.18 -14.02
C SER A 90 26.36 0.91 -13.66
N ALA A 91 26.56 0.05 -14.65
CA ALA A 91 27.66 -0.90 -14.70
C ALA A 91 27.98 -1.18 -16.16
#